data_AF-A0A1B8G4B0-F1
#
_entry.id   AF-A0A1B8G4B0-F1
#
_cell.length_a   1.000
_cell.length_b   1.000
_cell.length_c   1.000
_cell.angle_alpha   90.00
_cell.angle_beta   90.00
_cell.angle_gamma   90.00
#
_symmetry.space_group_name_H-M   'P 1'
#
loop_
_entity.id
_entity.type
_entity.pdbx_description
1 polymer ?
#
loop_
_entity_poly.entity_id
_entity_poly.type
_entity_poly.pdbx_seq_one_letter_code
_entity_poly.pdbx_strand_id
1 'polypeptide(L)'
;MFSIQAFTDGGSYNQLSRRACFHYAKTLQLLQARLDELDRTVATSDTTIMVVFFLASAAELMEDYATVENHVKGLEKIVNLRGGVRELNTHNNMQAKVCRADLSYALLSGQQPRLFRDEIKWGCFIADRNLTQCSHQPHDAYVHTFLEATVDKRLHNALRDLHTFSCISNLAYQTTRKLSPEIYNEIMISILYRLTNLSFESDPFQEALRVGLLAVSSTLFMQRQFMENPYEHLLNLHRKSLLKLRDSTDIDIPVPIVLWLTMLLHVVENRKPSPTDWLSVWLDEVIFRAGIESWHRAHEILRSMVWVNFVHDRCGMPSFEAAMLRVERGAGSEVETAS
;
A
#
# COMPACT_ATOMS: atom_id res chain seq x y z
N MET A 1 -23.21 16.41 7.18
CA MET A 1 -23.05 15.30 6.21
C MET A 1 -22.84 14.04 7.03
N PHE A 2 -23.60 12.95 6.82
CA PHE A 2 -23.48 11.73 7.64
C PHE A 2 -22.05 11.19 7.71
N SER A 3 -21.33 11.20 6.59
CA SER A 3 -19.92 10.83 6.48
C SER A 3 -19.01 11.65 7.42
N ILE A 4 -19.27 12.94 7.59
CA ILE A 4 -18.51 13.82 8.51
C ILE A 4 -18.87 13.53 9.98
N GLN A 5 -20.12 13.12 10.26
CA GLN A 5 -20.53 12.81 11.64
C GLN A 5 -20.08 11.40 12.07
N ALA A 6 -20.11 10.42 11.17
CA ALA A 6 -19.43 9.13 11.39
C ALA A 6 -17.93 9.34 11.65
N PHE A 7 -17.33 10.32 10.96
CA PHE A 7 -15.95 10.77 11.16
C PHE A 7 -15.70 11.46 12.52
N THR A 8 -16.67 12.18 13.09
CA THR A 8 -16.53 12.79 14.43
C THR A 8 -16.91 11.86 15.58
N ASP A 9 -17.88 10.97 15.35
CA ASP A 9 -18.43 10.08 16.37
C ASP A 9 -17.57 8.81 16.53
N GLY A 10 -16.72 8.47 15.53
CA GLY A 10 -15.73 7.38 15.60
C GLY A 10 -14.63 7.54 16.66
N GLY A 11 -14.57 8.67 17.36
CA GLY A 11 -13.74 8.87 18.55
C GLY A 11 -14.37 8.37 19.85
N SER A 12 -15.66 7.99 19.84
CA SER A 12 -16.38 7.47 21.00
C SER A 12 -17.00 6.13 20.64
N TYR A 13 -16.31 5.06 21.00
CA TYR A 13 -16.67 3.68 20.68
C TYR A 13 -18.18 3.39 20.76
N ASN A 14 -18.70 2.85 19.65
CA ASN A 14 -19.87 1.98 19.48
C ASN A 14 -21.26 2.52 19.14
N GLN A 15 -21.55 3.82 19.04
CA GLN A 15 -22.87 4.24 18.52
C GLN A 15 -22.83 5.51 17.67
N LEU A 16 -23.23 5.39 16.40
CA LEU A 16 -23.62 6.53 15.58
C LEU A 16 -24.63 7.39 16.33
N SER A 17 -24.45 8.71 16.37
CA SER A 17 -25.44 9.60 16.96
C SER A 17 -26.82 9.43 16.30
N ARG A 18 -27.90 9.71 17.03
CA ARG A 18 -29.28 9.66 16.50
C ARG A 18 -29.44 10.44 15.19
N ARG A 19 -28.72 11.57 15.08
CA ARG A 19 -28.70 12.40 13.87
C ARG A 19 -27.98 11.70 12.71
N ALA A 20 -26.88 11.01 12.98
CA ALA A 20 -26.18 10.21 11.99
C ALA A 20 -27.06 9.06 11.49
N CYS A 21 -27.70 8.29 12.38
CA CYS A 21 -28.64 7.22 11.99
C CYS A 21 -29.80 7.75 11.14
N PHE A 22 -30.38 8.90 11.51
CA PHE A 22 -31.45 9.53 10.71
C PHE A 22 -30.99 9.88 9.29
N HIS A 23 -29.81 10.50 9.15
CA HIS A 23 -29.28 10.85 7.84
C HIS A 23 -28.89 9.62 7.02
N TYR A 24 -28.34 8.57 7.65
CA TYR A 24 -28.05 7.30 6.98
C TYR A 24 -29.31 6.65 6.41
N ALA A 25 -30.36 6.50 7.22
CA ALA A 25 -31.63 5.94 6.79
C ALA A 25 -32.26 6.77 5.65
N LYS A 26 -32.23 8.11 5.78
CA LYS A 26 -32.72 9.01 4.73
C LYS A 26 -31.91 8.89 3.44
N THR A 27 -30.58 8.73 3.54
CA THR A 27 -29.72 8.52 2.37
C THR A 27 -30.06 7.22 1.66
N LEU A 28 -30.29 6.12 2.39
CA LEU A 28 -30.70 4.84 1.80
C LEU A 28 -32.06 4.94 1.11
N GLN A 29 -33.04 5.59 1.75
CA GLN A 29 -34.37 5.80 1.16
C GLN A 29 -34.28 6.60 -0.15
N LEU A 30 -33.51 7.70 -0.16
CA LEU A 30 -33.33 8.52 -1.36
C LEU A 30 -32.54 7.79 -2.45
N LEU A 31 -31.53 7.00 -2.06
CA LEU A 31 -30.78 6.17 -2.99
C LEU A 31 -31.69 5.14 -3.65
N GLN A 32 -32.52 4.44 -2.88
CA GLN A 32 -33.46 3.47 -3.41
C GLN A 32 -34.43 4.11 -4.40
N ALA A 33 -35.01 5.26 -4.04
CA ALA A 33 -35.88 6.01 -4.95
C ALA A 33 -35.18 6.34 -6.28
N ARG A 34 -33.91 6.76 -6.25
CA ARG A 34 -33.11 7.05 -7.46
C ARG A 34 -32.78 5.82 -8.30
N LEU A 35 -32.63 4.66 -7.65
CA LEU A 35 -32.35 3.40 -8.34
C LEU A 35 -33.62 2.81 -8.99
N ASP A 36 -34.79 3.10 -8.43
CA ASP A 36 -36.09 2.67 -8.95
C ASP A 36 -36.66 3.63 -10.03
N GLU A 37 -35.98 4.75 -10.30
CA GLU A 37 -36.38 5.67 -11.38
C GLU A 37 -36.32 4.99 -12.75
N LEU A 38 -37.35 5.24 -13.57
CA LEU A 38 -37.45 4.74 -14.95
C LEU A 38 -36.28 5.24 -15.82
N ASP A 39 -35.82 6.47 -15.56
CA ASP A 39 -34.66 7.04 -16.23
C ASP A 39 -33.35 6.47 -15.65
N ARG A 40 -32.79 5.51 -16.38
CA ARG A 40 -31.50 4.86 -16.03
C ARG A 40 -30.33 5.83 -15.94
N THR A 41 -30.41 7.02 -16.56
CA THR A 41 -29.36 8.03 -16.43
C THR A 41 -29.27 8.61 -15.02
N VAL A 42 -30.38 8.61 -14.27
CA VAL A 42 -30.41 9.05 -12.88
C VAL A 42 -29.79 8.00 -11.96
N ALA A 43 -30.11 6.72 -12.17
CA ALA A 43 -29.55 5.60 -11.41
C ALA A 43 -28.02 5.47 -11.60
N THR A 44 -27.50 5.86 -12.77
CA THR A 44 -26.07 5.78 -13.12
C THR A 44 -25.34 7.13 -13.04
N SER A 45 -25.97 8.17 -12.51
CA SER A 45 -25.37 9.50 -12.46
C SER A 45 -24.18 9.59 -11.49
N ASP A 46 -23.29 10.56 -11.71
CA ASP A 46 -22.17 10.86 -10.82
C ASP A 46 -22.60 10.99 -9.35
N THR A 47 -23.71 11.69 -9.11
CA THR A 47 -24.29 11.87 -7.78
C THR A 47 -24.66 10.54 -7.14
N THR A 48 -25.32 9.64 -7.88
CA THR A 48 -25.74 8.34 -7.35
C THR A 48 -24.53 7.48 -7.00
N ILE A 49 -23.56 7.38 -7.90
CA ILE A 49 -22.32 6.62 -7.66
C ILE A 49 -21.54 7.20 -6.48
N MET A 50 -21.45 8.52 -6.36
CA MET A 50 -20.80 9.18 -5.22
C MET A 50 -21.50 8.88 -3.90
N VAL A 51 -22.84 8.81 -3.87
CA VAL A 51 -23.58 8.40 -2.67
C VAL A 51 -23.20 6.97 -2.26
N VAL A 52 -23.15 6.02 -3.21
CA VAL A 52 -22.74 4.64 -2.90
C VAL A 52 -21.28 4.57 -2.43
N PHE A 53 -20.39 5.36 -3.03
CA PHE A 53 -19.01 5.50 -2.57
C PHE A 53 -18.94 5.99 -1.12
N PHE A 54 -19.68 7.04 -0.76
CA PHE A 54 -19.69 7.54 0.62
C PHE A 54 -20.29 6.55 1.61
N LEU A 55 -21.26 5.74 1.21
CA LEU A 55 -21.79 4.65 2.04
C LEU A 55 -20.74 3.56 2.27
N ALA A 56 -19.99 3.17 1.22
CA ALA A 56 -18.87 2.25 1.37
C ALA A 56 -17.80 2.79 2.33
N SER A 57 -17.37 4.05 2.15
CA SER A 57 -16.38 4.68 3.03
C SER A 57 -16.87 4.83 4.48
N ALA A 58 -18.16 5.09 4.68
CA ALA A 58 -18.73 5.15 6.03
C ALA A 58 -18.77 3.78 6.69
N ALA A 59 -19.15 2.72 5.96
CA ALA A 59 -19.10 1.35 6.45
C ALA A 59 -17.66 0.92 6.79
N GLU A 60 -16.70 1.32 5.96
CA GLU A 60 -15.27 1.08 6.18
C GLU A 60 -14.79 1.74 7.48
N LEU A 61 -15.19 2.99 7.73
CA LEU A 61 -14.87 3.70 8.97
C LEU A 61 -15.49 3.04 10.22
N MET A 62 -16.65 2.41 10.07
CA MET A 62 -17.33 1.67 11.14
C MET A 62 -16.84 0.22 11.26
N GLU A 63 -15.83 -0.18 10.47
CA GLU A 63 -15.32 -1.55 10.40
C GLU A 63 -16.39 -2.61 10.04
N ASP A 64 -17.49 -2.19 9.42
CA ASP A 64 -18.55 -3.08 8.91
C ASP A 64 -18.19 -3.56 7.50
N TYR A 65 -17.23 -4.49 7.44
CA TYR A 65 -16.69 -5.00 6.19
C TYR A 65 -17.71 -5.75 5.33
N ALA A 66 -18.75 -6.33 5.93
CA ALA A 66 -19.85 -6.95 5.18
C ALA A 66 -20.67 -5.90 4.43
N THR A 67 -20.95 -4.75 5.06
CA THR A 67 -21.61 -3.63 4.40
C THR A 67 -20.71 -2.95 3.37
N VAL A 68 -19.39 -2.84 3.61
CA VAL A 68 -18.42 -2.38 2.59
C VAL A 68 -18.52 -3.23 1.33
N GLU A 69 -18.50 -4.56 1.47
CA GLU A 69 -18.59 -5.48 0.33
C GLU A 69 -19.86 -5.24 -0.49
N ASN A 70 -21.00 -5.10 0.17
CA ASN A 70 -22.29 -4.86 -0.50
C ASN A 70 -22.28 -3.55 -1.29
N HIS A 71 -21.72 -2.47 -0.72
CA HIS A 71 -21.62 -1.19 -1.42
C HIS A 71 -20.62 -1.22 -2.56
N VAL A 72 -19.48 -1.91 -2.42
CA VAL A 72 -18.49 -2.06 -3.50
C VAL A 72 -19.05 -2.90 -4.66
N LYS A 73 -19.80 -3.97 -4.38
CA LYS A 73 -20.56 -4.72 -5.40
C LYS A 73 -21.60 -3.85 -6.11
N GLY A 74 -22.29 -2.99 -5.34
CA GLY A 74 -23.22 -2.01 -5.90
C GLY A 74 -22.53 -1.01 -6.82
N LEU A 75 -21.37 -0.49 -6.41
CA LEU A 75 -20.55 0.42 -7.22
C LEU A 75 -20.12 -0.24 -8.54
N GLU A 76 -19.56 -1.44 -8.48
CA GLU A 76 -19.17 -2.22 -9.67
C GLU A 76 -20.34 -2.31 -10.65
N LYS A 77 -21.54 -2.68 -10.18
CA LYS A 77 -22.73 -2.82 -11.02
C LYS A 77 -23.14 -1.50 -11.66
N ILE A 78 -23.22 -0.41 -10.91
CA ILE A 78 -23.65 0.89 -11.43
C ILE A 78 -22.62 1.45 -12.43
N VAL A 79 -21.34 1.28 -12.14
CA VAL A 79 -20.25 1.71 -13.03
C VAL A 79 -20.26 0.92 -14.34
N ASN A 80 -20.48 -0.40 -14.28
CA ASN A 80 -20.61 -1.21 -15.49
C ASN A 80 -21.83 -0.80 -16.32
N LEU A 81 -22.97 -0.50 -15.68
CA LEU A 81 -24.16 0.03 -16.36
C LEU A 81 -23.93 1.41 -16.99
N ARG A 82 -23.02 2.21 -16.42
CA ARG A 82 -22.61 3.51 -16.97
C ARG A 82 -21.70 3.38 -18.21
N GLY A 83 -21.15 2.20 -18.47
CA GLY A 83 -20.19 1.96 -19.55
C GLY A 83 -18.74 1.73 -19.07
N GLY A 84 -18.53 1.57 -17.76
CA GLY A 84 -17.23 1.29 -17.16
C GLY A 84 -16.57 2.53 -16.54
N VAL A 85 -15.40 2.33 -15.93
CA VAL A 85 -14.70 3.38 -15.16
C VAL A 85 -14.31 4.56 -16.04
N ARG A 86 -13.95 4.32 -17.30
CA ARG A 86 -13.49 5.38 -18.23
C ARG A 86 -14.60 6.39 -18.59
N GLU A 87 -15.87 5.98 -18.45
CA GLU A 87 -17.05 6.83 -18.68
C GLU A 87 -17.40 7.70 -17.47
N LEU A 88 -16.69 7.56 -16.35
CA LEU A 88 -16.87 8.40 -15.17
C LEU A 88 -16.15 9.73 -15.34
N ASN A 89 -16.71 10.76 -14.73
CA ASN A 89 -16.19 12.12 -14.80
C ASN A 89 -14.76 12.24 -14.24
N THR A 90 -13.91 12.92 -14.99
CA THR A 90 -12.51 13.15 -14.65
C THR A 90 -12.32 14.39 -13.75
N HIS A 91 -13.19 15.40 -13.87
CA HIS A 91 -13.02 16.70 -13.21
C HIS A 91 -13.04 16.64 -11.67
N ASN A 92 -13.74 15.66 -11.09
CA ASN A 92 -13.87 15.48 -9.65
C ASN A 92 -13.09 14.26 -9.13
N ASN A 93 -12.19 13.70 -9.94
CA ASN A 93 -11.42 12.50 -9.63
C ASN A 93 -12.32 11.30 -9.26
N MET A 94 -13.52 11.21 -9.83
CA MET A 94 -14.50 10.16 -9.49
C MET A 94 -13.96 8.76 -9.78
N GLN A 95 -13.28 8.58 -10.91
CA GLN A 95 -12.57 7.33 -11.24
C GLN A 95 -11.68 6.88 -10.09
N ALA A 96 -10.84 7.78 -9.57
CA ALA A 96 -9.93 7.50 -8.48
C ALA A 96 -10.63 7.16 -7.16
N LYS A 97 -11.82 7.73 -6.91
CA LYS A 97 -12.60 7.44 -5.71
C LYS A 97 -13.19 6.04 -5.77
N VAL A 98 -13.84 5.70 -6.89
CA VAL A 98 -14.41 4.37 -7.12
C VAL A 98 -13.32 3.31 -7.07
N CYS A 99 -12.20 3.52 -7.77
CA CYS A 99 -11.05 2.62 -7.77
C CYS A 99 -10.46 2.44 -6.38
N ARG A 100 -10.36 3.52 -5.60
CA ARG A 100 -9.85 3.46 -4.23
C ARG A 100 -10.76 2.63 -3.34
N ALA A 101 -12.09 2.73 -3.46
CA ALA A 101 -13.00 1.88 -2.68
C ALA A 101 -12.84 0.40 -3.01
N ASP A 102 -12.73 0.06 -4.30
CA ASP A 102 -12.50 -1.32 -4.77
C ASP A 102 -11.15 -1.88 -4.29
N LEU A 103 -10.07 -1.10 -4.45
CA LEU A 103 -8.73 -1.47 -3.99
C LEU A 103 -8.63 -1.55 -2.47
N SER A 104 -9.24 -0.61 -1.73
CA SER A 104 -9.29 -0.64 -0.26
C SER A 104 -9.95 -1.92 0.23
N TYR A 105 -11.08 -2.29 -0.37
CA TYR A 105 -11.78 -3.53 -0.01
C TYR A 105 -10.94 -4.78 -0.34
N ALA A 106 -10.25 -4.80 -1.49
CA ALA A 106 -9.35 -5.88 -1.85
C ALA A 106 -8.21 -6.07 -0.83
N LEU A 107 -7.56 -4.98 -0.42
CA LEU A 107 -6.49 -5.00 0.58
C LEU A 107 -6.97 -5.41 1.98
N LEU A 108 -8.22 -5.07 2.32
CA LEU A 108 -8.86 -5.45 3.58
C LEU A 108 -9.25 -6.93 3.64
N SER A 109 -9.82 -7.44 2.56
CA SER A 109 -10.48 -8.75 2.53
C SER A 109 -9.60 -9.86 1.96
N GLY A 110 -8.52 -9.51 1.26
CA GLY A 110 -7.72 -10.45 0.46
C GLY A 110 -8.38 -10.89 -0.83
N GLN A 111 -9.57 -10.35 -1.16
CA GLN A 111 -10.26 -10.63 -2.41
C GLN A 111 -9.61 -9.87 -3.57
N GLN A 112 -9.73 -10.40 -4.79
CA GLN A 112 -9.31 -9.66 -5.97
C GLN A 112 -10.20 -8.43 -6.20
N PRO A 113 -9.63 -7.30 -6.64
CA PRO A 113 -10.41 -6.15 -7.07
C PRO A 113 -11.42 -6.53 -8.15
N ARG A 114 -12.52 -5.80 -8.21
CA ARG A 114 -13.65 -6.08 -9.10
C ARG A 114 -13.56 -5.30 -10.40
N LEU A 115 -12.96 -4.12 -10.37
CA LEU A 115 -12.78 -3.29 -11.56
C LEU A 115 -11.48 -3.66 -12.30
N PHE A 116 -11.41 -3.31 -13.58
CA PHE A 116 -10.23 -3.45 -14.44
C PHE A 116 -9.61 -4.86 -14.57
N ARG A 117 -10.35 -5.94 -14.27
CA ARG A 117 -9.84 -7.32 -14.37
C ARG A 117 -9.26 -7.66 -15.76
N ASP A 118 -9.96 -7.25 -16.82
CA ASP A 118 -9.61 -7.62 -18.19
C ASP A 118 -8.76 -6.57 -18.94
N GLU A 119 -8.48 -5.42 -18.32
CA GLU A 119 -7.86 -4.26 -18.99
C GLU A 119 -6.47 -3.90 -18.47
N ILE A 120 -5.79 -4.82 -17.76
CA ILE A 120 -4.51 -4.52 -17.13
C ILE A 120 -3.41 -4.35 -18.17
N LYS A 121 -2.86 -3.14 -18.23
CA LYS A 121 -1.65 -2.83 -18.99
C LYS A 121 -0.42 -3.12 -18.14
N TRP A 122 0.37 -4.12 -18.54
CA TRP A 122 1.53 -4.59 -17.77
C TRP A 122 2.84 -3.84 -18.01
N GLY A 123 2.89 -2.94 -19.00
CA GLY A 123 4.05 -2.07 -19.24
C GLY A 123 4.26 -1.07 -18.11
N CYS A 124 5.44 -0.44 -18.06
CA CYS A 124 5.66 0.66 -17.13
C CYS A 124 4.75 1.84 -17.47
N PHE A 125 4.21 2.46 -16.43
CA PHE A 125 3.34 3.62 -16.55
C PHE A 125 4.11 4.93 -16.51
N ILE A 126 5.14 5.03 -15.66
CA ILE A 126 5.97 6.23 -15.46
C ILE A 126 7.47 5.98 -15.60
N ALA A 127 7.97 4.76 -15.32
CA ALA A 127 9.41 4.51 -15.32
C ALA A 127 10.06 4.75 -16.70
N ASP A 128 9.38 4.40 -17.79
CA ASP A 128 9.89 4.56 -19.16
C ASP A 128 9.74 6.00 -19.69
N ARG A 129 9.20 6.93 -18.89
CA ARG A 129 9.00 8.33 -19.31
C ARG A 129 10.19 9.24 -19.01
N ASN A 130 11.27 8.71 -18.44
CA ASN A 130 12.50 9.47 -18.12
C ASN A 130 12.24 10.76 -17.31
N LEU A 131 11.26 10.72 -16.38
CA LEU A 131 10.84 11.89 -15.60
C LEU A 131 11.84 12.29 -14.51
N THR A 132 12.72 11.36 -14.11
CA THR A 132 13.76 11.57 -13.09
C THR A 132 14.97 10.68 -13.40
N GLN A 133 16.17 11.20 -13.15
CA GLN A 133 17.40 10.42 -13.15
C GLN A 133 17.80 10.21 -11.69
N CYS A 134 17.31 9.12 -11.12
CA CYS A 134 17.62 8.69 -9.78
C CYS A 134 18.69 7.60 -9.89
N SER A 135 19.87 7.83 -9.32
CA SER A 135 20.99 6.89 -9.36
C SER A 135 21.55 6.72 -7.94
N HIS A 136 21.47 5.51 -7.42
CA HIS A 136 21.96 5.09 -6.10
C HIS A 136 23.07 4.05 -6.27
N GLN A 137 24.15 4.47 -6.93
CA GLN A 137 25.35 3.64 -7.07
C GLN A 137 26.04 3.45 -5.71
N PRO A 138 26.65 2.28 -5.44
CA PRO A 138 26.76 1.12 -6.34
C PRO A 138 25.56 0.15 -6.29
N HIS A 139 24.57 0.40 -5.43
CA HIS A 139 23.47 -0.53 -5.15
C HIS A 139 22.60 -0.84 -6.37
N ASP A 140 22.32 0.18 -7.19
CA ASP A 140 21.47 0.05 -8.38
C ASP A 140 21.99 -1.02 -9.36
N ALA A 141 23.29 -1.08 -9.64
CA ALA A 141 23.81 -1.92 -10.72
C ALA A 141 23.61 -3.43 -10.46
N TYR A 142 23.94 -3.88 -9.24
CA TYR A 142 23.79 -5.28 -8.86
C TYR A 142 22.31 -5.65 -8.63
N VAL A 143 21.55 -4.80 -7.95
CA VAL A 143 20.11 -5.03 -7.69
C VAL A 143 19.32 -5.10 -9.00
N HIS A 144 19.59 -4.20 -9.94
CA HIS A 144 18.93 -4.21 -11.25
C HIS A 144 19.21 -5.49 -12.02
N THR A 145 20.48 -5.91 -12.09
CA THR A 145 20.88 -7.15 -12.78
C THR A 145 20.18 -8.37 -12.17
N PHE A 146 20.12 -8.45 -10.84
CA PHE A 146 19.41 -9.53 -10.14
C PHE A 146 17.91 -9.53 -10.46
N LEU A 147 17.24 -8.38 -10.32
CA LEU A 147 15.80 -8.27 -10.54
C LEU A 147 15.42 -8.57 -12.01
N GLU A 148 16.23 -8.14 -12.98
CA GLU A 148 16.00 -8.45 -14.39
C GLU A 148 16.11 -9.95 -14.70
N ALA A 149 16.98 -10.67 -14.00
CA ALA A 149 17.20 -12.09 -14.21
C ALA A 149 16.18 -12.96 -13.47
N THR A 150 15.69 -12.54 -12.30
CA THR A 150 14.90 -13.41 -11.41
C THR A 150 13.41 -13.07 -11.30
N VAL A 151 13.00 -11.83 -11.60
CA VAL A 151 11.63 -11.37 -11.35
C VAL A 151 10.76 -11.40 -12.61
N ASP A 152 9.51 -11.86 -12.48
CA ASP A 152 8.49 -11.78 -13.53
C ASP A 152 8.40 -10.35 -14.04
N LYS A 153 8.48 -10.19 -15.37
CA LYS A 153 8.52 -8.89 -16.05
C LYS A 153 7.37 -7.95 -15.62
N ARG A 154 6.19 -8.50 -15.32
CA ARG A 154 5.02 -7.73 -14.86
C ARG A 154 5.23 -7.15 -13.47
N LEU A 155 5.79 -7.95 -12.56
CA LEU A 155 6.14 -7.53 -11.20
C LEU A 155 7.29 -6.52 -11.24
N HIS A 156 8.32 -6.80 -12.05
CA HIS A 156 9.45 -5.89 -12.23
C HIS A 156 9.01 -4.52 -12.76
N ASN A 157 8.10 -4.46 -13.74
CA ASN A 157 7.56 -3.19 -14.24
C ASN A 157 6.80 -2.39 -13.16
N ALA A 158 6.05 -3.07 -12.27
CA ALA A 158 5.37 -2.41 -11.17
C ALA A 158 6.37 -1.86 -10.12
N LEU A 159 7.43 -2.61 -9.81
CA LEU A 159 8.54 -2.14 -8.97
C LEU A 159 9.22 -0.91 -9.58
N ARG A 160 9.55 -0.94 -10.87
CA ARG A 160 10.18 0.19 -11.58
C ARG A 160 9.33 1.46 -11.51
N ASP A 161 8.02 1.34 -11.70
CA ASP A 161 7.11 2.48 -11.56
C ASP A 161 7.08 3.00 -10.14
N LEU A 162 7.00 2.12 -9.14
CA LEU A 162 6.92 2.53 -7.75
C LEU A 162 8.23 3.16 -7.23
N HIS A 163 9.38 2.66 -7.69
CA HIS A 163 10.69 3.27 -7.45
C HIS A 163 10.80 4.66 -8.12
N THR A 164 10.34 4.77 -9.37
CA THR A 164 10.29 6.06 -10.07
C THR A 164 9.40 7.05 -9.30
N PHE A 165 8.25 6.60 -8.80
CA PHE A 165 7.37 7.41 -7.97
C PHE A 165 8.03 7.84 -6.66
N SER A 166 8.77 6.96 -5.97
CA SER A 166 9.48 7.34 -4.74
C SER A 166 10.54 8.39 -4.99
N CYS A 167 11.32 8.26 -6.07
CA CYS A 167 12.31 9.27 -6.47
C CYS A 167 11.65 10.62 -6.80
N ILE A 168 10.57 10.63 -7.59
CA ILE A 168 9.83 11.87 -7.91
C ILE A 168 9.27 12.51 -6.63
N SER A 169 8.73 11.70 -5.71
CA SER A 169 8.14 12.19 -4.46
C SER A 169 9.18 12.84 -3.56
N ASN A 170 10.35 12.23 -3.41
CA ASN A 170 11.46 12.79 -2.63
C ASN A 170 11.97 14.10 -3.25
N LEU A 171 12.14 14.15 -4.57
CA LEU A 171 12.55 15.37 -5.28
C LEU A 171 11.51 16.48 -5.16
N ALA A 172 10.23 16.15 -5.33
CA ALA A 172 9.13 17.10 -5.18
C ALA A 172 9.11 17.70 -3.77
N TYR A 173 9.27 16.86 -2.73
CA TYR A 173 9.33 17.31 -1.34
C TYR A 173 10.52 18.25 -1.10
N GLN A 174 11.72 17.89 -1.57
CA GLN A 174 12.93 18.72 -1.45
C GLN A 174 12.79 20.07 -2.16
N THR A 175 12.08 20.10 -3.29
CA THR A 175 11.87 21.30 -4.10
C THR A 175 10.58 22.04 -3.75
N THR A 176 9.90 21.67 -2.66
CA THR A 176 8.61 22.20 -2.21
C THR A 176 7.49 22.16 -3.27
N ARG A 177 7.62 21.25 -4.24
CA ARG A 177 6.64 20.98 -5.29
C ARG A 177 5.69 19.87 -4.88
N LYS A 178 4.57 19.77 -5.60
CA LYS A 178 3.58 18.71 -5.44
C LYS A 178 3.22 18.13 -6.80
N LEU A 179 2.98 16.82 -6.83
CA LEU A 179 2.33 16.17 -7.96
C LEU A 179 0.88 16.65 -8.05
N SER A 180 0.34 16.75 -9.28
CA SER A 180 -1.08 16.99 -9.43
C SER A 180 -1.87 15.79 -8.88
N PRO A 181 -3.04 16.03 -8.26
CA PRO A 181 -3.90 14.95 -7.78
C PRO A 181 -4.25 13.92 -8.85
N GLU A 182 -4.42 14.38 -10.09
CA GLU A 182 -4.79 13.55 -11.25
C GLU A 182 -3.67 12.56 -11.56
N ILE A 183 -2.43 13.04 -11.71
CA ILE A 183 -1.26 12.18 -11.98
C ILE A 183 -1.04 11.20 -10.84
N TYR A 184 -1.14 11.68 -9.59
CA TYR A 184 -1.01 10.83 -8.41
C TYR A 184 -2.04 9.69 -8.40
N ASN A 185 -3.31 10.01 -8.73
CA ASN A 185 -4.38 9.03 -8.79
C ASN A 185 -4.20 8.01 -9.93
N GLU A 186 -3.75 8.44 -11.10
CA GLU A 186 -3.45 7.52 -12.22
C GLU A 186 -2.31 6.55 -11.89
N ILE A 187 -1.25 7.05 -11.24
CA ILE A 187 -0.13 6.22 -10.78
C ILE A 187 -0.63 5.18 -9.76
N MET A 188 -1.41 5.62 -8.77
CA MET A 188 -2.02 4.73 -7.78
C MET A 188 -2.81 3.61 -8.46
N ILE A 189 -3.78 3.96 -9.33
CA ILE A 189 -4.64 3.00 -10.02
C ILE A 189 -3.78 2.00 -10.79
N SER A 190 -2.85 2.49 -11.60
CA SER A 190 -1.98 1.67 -12.45
C SER A 190 -1.14 0.66 -11.65
N ILE A 191 -0.52 1.10 -10.54
CA ILE A 191 0.34 0.23 -9.72
C ILE A 191 -0.50 -0.77 -8.94
N LEU A 192 -1.52 -0.31 -8.21
CA LEU A 192 -2.27 -1.16 -7.30
C LEU A 192 -3.09 -2.23 -8.03
N TYR A 193 -3.74 -1.91 -9.16
CA TYR A 193 -4.45 -2.94 -9.94
C TYR A 193 -3.50 -4.00 -10.51
N ARG A 194 -2.29 -3.65 -10.95
CA ARG A 194 -1.29 -4.64 -11.38
C ARG A 194 -0.86 -5.56 -10.23
N LEU A 195 -0.47 -4.98 -9.10
CA LEU A 195 0.05 -5.75 -7.95
C LEU A 195 -1.01 -6.67 -7.32
N THR A 196 -2.26 -6.22 -7.24
CA THR A 196 -3.37 -6.99 -6.67
C THR A 196 -3.86 -8.12 -7.59
N ASN A 197 -3.58 -8.06 -8.89
CA ASN A 197 -3.90 -9.12 -9.86
C ASN A 197 -2.71 -10.06 -10.15
N LEU A 198 -1.58 -9.86 -9.48
CA LEU A 198 -0.45 -10.80 -9.48
C LEU A 198 -0.56 -11.74 -8.27
N SER A 199 -0.07 -12.98 -8.45
CA SER A 199 0.08 -13.97 -7.39
C SER A 199 1.26 -14.88 -7.72
N PHE A 200 2.09 -15.18 -6.72
CA PHE A 200 3.28 -16.02 -6.86
C PHE A 200 3.36 -17.08 -5.76
N GLU A 201 2.26 -17.82 -5.51
CA GLU A 201 2.16 -18.77 -4.38
C GLU A 201 3.30 -19.79 -4.29
N SER A 202 3.87 -20.18 -5.43
CA SER A 202 4.96 -21.17 -5.53
C SER A 202 6.36 -20.56 -5.47
N ASP A 203 6.50 -19.23 -5.48
CA ASP A 203 7.79 -18.53 -5.45
C ASP A 203 7.82 -17.57 -4.24
N PRO A 204 8.43 -17.98 -3.11
CA PRO A 204 8.47 -17.18 -1.90
C PRO A 204 9.10 -15.79 -2.09
N PHE A 205 10.08 -15.66 -2.99
CA PHE A 205 10.77 -14.40 -3.23
C PHE A 205 9.88 -13.43 -3.99
N GLN A 206 9.31 -13.85 -5.12
CA GLN A 206 8.44 -12.99 -5.92
C GLN A 206 7.17 -12.62 -5.16
N GLU A 207 6.62 -13.54 -4.35
CA GLU A 207 5.46 -13.25 -3.52
C GLU A 207 5.80 -12.24 -2.41
N ALA A 208 6.91 -12.41 -1.70
CA ALA A 208 7.37 -11.44 -0.71
C ALA A 208 7.62 -10.06 -1.32
N LEU A 209 8.23 -10.00 -2.52
CA LEU A 209 8.45 -8.76 -3.25
C LEU A 209 7.12 -8.11 -3.65
N ARG A 210 6.18 -8.87 -4.23
CA ARG A 210 4.84 -8.39 -4.61
C ARG A 210 4.08 -7.84 -3.41
N VAL A 211 4.08 -8.56 -2.29
CA VAL A 211 3.37 -8.14 -1.07
C VAL A 211 4.07 -6.95 -0.40
N GLY A 212 5.41 -6.88 -0.42
CA GLY A 212 6.15 -5.69 0.00
C GLY A 212 5.78 -4.46 -0.83
N LEU A 213 5.64 -4.61 -2.15
CA LEU A 213 5.19 -3.52 -3.02
C LEU A 213 3.75 -3.09 -2.74
N LEU A 214 2.85 -4.01 -2.38
CA LEU A 214 1.51 -3.67 -1.91
C LEU A 214 1.55 -2.94 -0.57
N ALA A 215 2.38 -3.40 0.37
CA ALA A 215 2.54 -2.82 1.69
C ALA A 215 3.03 -1.37 1.59
N VAL A 216 4.09 -1.09 0.84
CA VAL A 216 4.56 0.29 0.62
C VAL A 216 3.57 1.11 -0.21
N SER A 217 2.85 0.51 -1.16
CA SER A 217 1.80 1.24 -1.88
C SER A 217 0.66 1.66 -0.95
N SER A 218 0.37 0.86 0.10
CA SER A 218 -0.65 1.20 1.10
C SER A 218 -0.23 2.42 1.94
N THR A 219 1.05 2.54 2.29
CA THR A 219 1.59 3.68 3.04
C THR A 219 1.63 4.95 2.19
N LEU A 220 1.69 4.83 0.86
CA LEU A 220 1.78 5.96 -0.06
C LEU A 220 0.42 6.42 -0.58
N PHE A 221 -0.48 5.49 -0.91
CA PHE A 221 -1.71 5.78 -1.67
C PHE A 221 -3.01 5.57 -0.91
N MET A 222 -2.95 4.74 0.14
CA MET A 222 -4.13 4.18 0.82
C MET A 222 -4.13 4.51 2.32
N GLN A 223 -3.44 5.57 2.72
CA GLN A 223 -3.36 6.00 4.12
C GLN A 223 -4.75 6.21 4.71
N ARG A 224 -5.02 5.52 5.82
CA ARG A 224 -6.22 5.74 6.62
C ARG A 224 -5.82 6.48 7.88
N GLN A 225 -6.09 7.77 7.90
CA GLN A 225 -6.00 8.54 9.12
C GLN A 225 -7.08 7.96 10.07
N PHE A 226 -6.78 7.79 11.35
CA PHE A 226 -7.71 7.34 12.41
C PHE A 226 -7.99 5.84 12.55
N MET A 227 -7.22 4.95 11.90
CA MET A 227 -7.27 3.50 12.18
C MET A 227 -5.93 3.02 12.70
N GLU A 228 -5.92 2.21 13.77
CA GLU A 228 -4.69 1.64 14.34
C GLU A 228 -4.06 0.59 13.41
N ASN A 229 -4.88 -0.29 12.81
CA ASN A 229 -4.43 -1.34 11.89
C ASN A 229 -5.29 -1.37 10.61
N PRO A 230 -5.09 -0.42 9.67
CA PRO A 230 -6.05 -0.20 8.58
C PRO A 230 -6.17 -1.33 7.55
N TYR A 231 -5.20 -2.25 7.51
CA TYR A 231 -5.17 -3.37 6.56
C TYR A 231 -4.59 -4.64 7.21
N GLU A 232 -5.26 -5.17 8.23
CA GLU A 232 -4.82 -6.36 8.98
C GLU A 232 -4.53 -7.57 8.06
N HIS A 233 -5.38 -7.81 7.05
CA HIS A 233 -5.15 -8.88 6.08
C HIS A 233 -3.83 -8.70 5.33
N LEU A 234 -3.56 -7.51 4.78
CA LEU A 234 -2.31 -7.21 4.08
C LEU A 234 -1.10 -7.36 5.00
N LEU A 235 -1.23 -6.93 6.27
CA LEU A 235 -0.17 -7.06 7.26
C LEU A 235 0.16 -8.53 7.55
N ASN A 236 -0.86 -9.35 7.77
CA ASN A 236 -0.71 -10.79 7.97
C ASN A 236 -0.11 -11.48 6.74
N LEU A 237 -0.54 -11.08 5.53
CA LEU A 237 0.02 -11.57 4.28
C LEU A 237 1.50 -11.19 4.14
N HIS A 238 1.87 -9.95 4.48
CA HIS A 238 3.25 -9.47 4.42
C HIS A 238 4.15 -10.24 5.39
N ARG A 239 3.72 -10.38 6.64
CA ARG A 239 4.43 -11.15 7.67
C ARG A 239 4.61 -12.61 7.28
N LYS A 240 3.56 -13.26 6.77
CA LYS A 240 3.60 -14.65 6.29
C LYS A 240 4.53 -14.84 5.10
N SER A 241 4.49 -13.92 4.13
CA SER A 241 5.30 -14.01 2.91
C SER A 241 6.79 -13.83 3.23
N LEU A 242 7.11 -12.90 4.15
CA LEU A 242 8.49 -12.72 4.61
C LEU A 242 9.01 -13.88 5.44
N LEU A 243 8.17 -14.50 6.28
CA LEU A 243 8.57 -15.71 7.00
C LEU A 243 8.89 -16.86 6.04
N LYS A 244 8.02 -17.09 5.04
CA LYS A 244 8.27 -18.09 3.98
C LYS A 244 9.55 -17.79 3.20
N LEU A 245 9.83 -16.52 2.90
CA LEU A 245 11.04 -16.11 2.21
C LEU A 245 12.29 -16.41 3.05
N ARG A 246 12.25 -16.08 4.35
CA ARG A 246 13.35 -16.35 5.28
C ARG A 246 13.66 -17.85 5.38
N ASP A 247 12.62 -18.68 5.43
CA ASP A 247 12.77 -20.13 5.56
C ASP A 247 13.18 -20.80 4.23
N SER A 248 13.21 -20.07 3.13
CA SER A 248 13.66 -20.55 1.82
C SER A 248 15.19 -20.57 1.73
N THR A 249 15.76 -21.66 1.23
CA THR A 249 17.22 -21.85 1.10
C THR A 249 17.76 -21.59 -0.30
N ASP A 250 16.90 -21.28 -1.26
CA ASP A 250 17.22 -21.51 -2.67
C ASP A 250 17.78 -20.28 -3.41
N ILE A 251 17.75 -19.10 -2.80
CA ILE A 251 18.10 -17.83 -3.47
C ILE A 251 18.97 -16.96 -2.56
N ASP A 252 20.14 -16.58 -3.06
CA ASP A 252 20.96 -15.54 -2.45
C ASP A 252 20.43 -14.16 -2.85
N ILE A 253 19.70 -13.51 -1.93
CA ILE A 253 18.99 -12.26 -2.21
C ILE A 253 19.89 -11.06 -1.88
N PRO A 254 20.04 -10.09 -2.79
CA PRO A 254 20.78 -8.86 -2.54
C PRO A 254 20.38 -8.16 -1.24
N VAL A 255 21.39 -7.74 -0.45
CA VAL A 255 21.21 -6.98 0.79
C VAL A 255 20.22 -5.82 0.67
N PRO A 256 20.22 -4.99 -0.40
CA PRO A 256 19.25 -3.89 -0.52
C PRO A 256 17.80 -4.34 -0.51
N ILE A 257 17.51 -5.50 -1.12
CA ILE A 257 16.16 -6.05 -1.17
C ILE A 257 15.76 -6.61 0.20
N VAL A 258 16.64 -7.39 0.84
CA VAL A 258 16.34 -7.97 2.16
C VAL A 258 16.18 -6.87 3.22
N LEU A 259 17.07 -5.88 3.24
CA LEU A 259 16.99 -4.73 4.13
C LEU A 259 15.68 -3.96 3.90
N TRP A 260 15.32 -3.71 2.65
CA TRP A 260 14.08 -3.01 2.31
C TRP A 260 12.84 -3.76 2.80
N LEU A 261 12.77 -5.07 2.56
CA LEU A 261 11.65 -5.90 2.98
C LEU A 261 11.47 -5.93 4.51
N THR A 262 12.55 -6.16 5.26
CA THR A 262 12.50 -6.23 6.74
C THR A 262 12.20 -4.88 7.36
N MET A 263 12.85 -3.81 6.89
CA MET A 263 12.58 -2.44 7.34
C MET A 263 11.15 -2.01 7.03
N LEU A 264 10.62 -2.36 5.86
CA LEU A 264 9.26 -2.01 5.48
C LEU A 264 8.23 -2.66 6.41
N LEU A 265 8.40 -3.94 6.77
CA LEU A 265 7.47 -4.59 7.71
C LEU A 265 7.51 -3.92 9.09
N HIS A 266 8.69 -3.54 9.60
CA HIS A 266 8.78 -2.76 10.85
C HIS A 266 8.09 -1.40 10.75
N VAL A 267 8.23 -0.69 9.62
CA VAL A 267 7.55 0.59 9.38
C VAL A 267 6.03 0.43 9.34
N VAL A 268 5.53 -0.62 8.68
CA VAL A 268 4.09 -0.86 8.52
C VAL A 268 3.45 -1.38 9.80
N GLU A 269 4.10 -2.32 10.52
CA GLU A 269 3.61 -2.78 11.82
C GLU A 269 3.67 -1.67 12.87
N ASN A 270 4.69 -0.80 12.79
CA ASN A 270 4.95 0.28 13.75
C ASN A 270 4.92 -0.22 15.22
N ARG A 271 5.36 -1.46 15.43
CA ARG A 271 5.45 -2.10 16.75
C ARG A 271 6.82 -1.89 17.34
N LYS A 272 6.90 -1.85 18.68
CA LYS A 272 8.18 -1.86 19.38
C LYS A 272 8.92 -3.16 19.05
N PRO A 273 10.18 -3.10 18.59
CA PRO A 273 10.95 -4.30 18.32
C PRO A 273 11.10 -5.17 19.58
N SER A 274 10.85 -6.48 19.44
CA SER A 274 11.17 -7.47 20.47
C SER A 274 12.43 -8.23 20.08
N PRO A 275 13.40 -8.45 21.01
CA PRO A 275 14.61 -9.23 20.73
C PRO A 275 14.33 -10.69 20.33
N THR A 276 13.17 -11.23 20.74
CA THR A 276 12.74 -12.60 20.41
C THR A 276 11.92 -12.67 19.13
N ASP A 277 11.57 -11.53 18.54
CA ASP A 277 10.80 -11.51 17.31
C ASP A 277 11.67 -11.88 16.11
N TRP A 278 11.21 -12.83 15.32
CA TRP A 278 11.95 -13.40 14.21
C TRP A 278 12.36 -12.34 13.17
N LEU A 279 11.53 -11.30 12.99
CA LEU A 279 11.79 -10.21 12.06
C LEU A 279 12.93 -9.32 12.57
N SER A 280 12.90 -8.96 13.86
CA SER A 280 13.98 -8.20 14.49
C SER A 280 15.32 -8.93 14.36
N VAL A 281 15.34 -10.23 14.64
CA VAL A 281 16.55 -11.06 14.51
C VAL A 281 17.07 -11.07 13.08
N TRP A 282 16.16 -11.17 12.10
CA TRP A 282 16.56 -11.17 10.69
C TRP A 282 17.11 -9.81 10.24
N LEU A 283 16.51 -8.70 10.69
CA LEU A 283 17.04 -7.37 10.45
C LEU A 283 18.44 -7.19 11.06
N ASP A 284 18.62 -7.65 12.31
CA ASP A 284 19.91 -7.59 13.01
C ASP A 284 21.00 -8.36 12.24
N GLU A 285 20.69 -9.56 11.75
CA GLU A 285 21.58 -10.39 10.93
C GLU A 285 21.97 -9.70 9.62
N VAL A 286 21.03 -9.06 8.94
CA VAL A 286 21.27 -8.33 7.69
C VAL A 286 22.19 -7.13 7.94
N ILE A 287 21.92 -6.34 8.98
CA ILE A 287 22.72 -5.17 9.36
C ILE A 287 24.15 -5.59 9.71
N PHE A 288 24.30 -6.63 10.53
CA PHE A 288 25.60 -7.14 10.95
C PHE A 288 26.41 -7.68 9.78
N ARG A 289 25.84 -8.58 8.97
CA ARG A 289 26.55 -9.21 7.84
C ARG A 289 26.92 -8.22 6.74
N ALA A 290 26.08 -7.22 6.52
CA ALA A 290 26.35 -6.19 5.51
C ALA A 290 27.23 -5.03 6.03
N GLY A 291 27.58 -5.02 7.32
CA GLY A 291 28.39 -3.95 7.91
C GLY A 291 27.72 -2.58 7.82
N ILE A 292 26.40 -2.50 8.03
CA ILE A 292 25.67 -1.23 7.94
C ILE A 292 25.78 -0.50 9.26
N GLU A 293 26.70 0.46 9.35
CA GLU A 293 27.07 1.10 10.62
C GLU A 293 26.21 2.32 11.01
N SER A 294 25.35 2.82 10.11
CA SER A 294 24.58 4.04 10.39
C SER A 294 23.27 4.12 9.62
N TRP A 295 22.33 4.89 10.17
CA TRP A 295 21.08 5.22 9.49
C TRP A 295 21.33 5.85 8.12
N HIS A 296 22.34 6.71 7.99
CA HIS A 296 22.68 7.33 6.71
C HIS A 296 22.95 6.28 5.62
N ARG A 297 23.77 5.26 5.92
CA ARG A 297 24.06 4.16 4.99
C ARG A 297 22.85 3.29 4.72
N ALA A 298 22.09 2.92 5.76
CA ALA A 298 20.85 2.17 5.59
C ALA A 298 19.85 2.93 4.69
N HIS A 299 19.73 4.23 4.91
CA HIS A 299 18.82 5.10 4.16
C HIS A 299 19.23 5.26 2.69
N GLU A 300 20.54 5.34 2.38
CA GLU A 300 21.03 5.28 0.99
C GLU A 300 20.63 3.96 0.31
N ILE A 301 20.77 2.83 1.00
CA ILE A 301 20.38 1.51 0.49
C ILE A 301 18.87 1.44 0.30
N LEU A 302 18.07 1.86 1.28
CA LEU A 302 16.60 1.83 1.21
C LEU A 302 16.08 2.66 0.04
N ARG A 303 16.73 3.79 -0.27
CA ARG A 303 16.39 4.66 -1.40
C ARG A 303 16.72 4.06 -2.77
N SER A 304 17.64 3.09 -2.86
CA SER A 304 17.85 2.29 -4.08
C SER A 304 16.67 1.35 -4.38
N MET A 305 15.85 1.09 -3.37
CA MET A 305 14.55 0.42 -3.46
C MET A 305 13.43 1.47 -3.33
N VAL A 306 12.19 1.05 -3.01
CA VAL A 306 11.08 1.99 -2.85
C VAL A 306 11.09 2.63 -1.45
N TRP A 307 11.61 3.85 -1.33
CA TRP A 307 11.60 4.59 -0.07
C TRP A 307 11.27 6.08 -0.25
N VAL A 308 10.23 6.57 0.45
CA VAL A 308 9.82 7.98 0.47
C VAL A 308 10.13 8.55 1.84
N ASN A 309 11.13 9.42 1.90
CA ASN A 309 11.77 9.87 3.14
C ASN A 309 10.75 10.44 4.13
N PHE A 310 9.94 11.40 3.68
CA PHE A 310 8.96 12.07 4.54
C PHE A 310 7.78 11.18 4.98
N VAL A 311 7.62 9.99 4.39
CA VAL A 311 6.60 9.02 4.80
C VAL A 311 7.20 7.97 5.72
N HIS A 312 8.36 7.43 5.38
CA HIS A 312 8.90 6.23 6.02
C HIS A 312 9.95 6.52 7.09
N ASP A 313 10.70 7.63 7.02
CA ASP A 313 11.81 7.90 7.97
C ASP A 313 11.33 7.98 9.41
N ARG A 314 10.14 8.52 9.64
CA ARG A 314 9.54 8.71 10.98
C ARG A 314 9.50 7.40 11.79
N CYS A 315 9.20 6.28 11.12
CA CYS A 315 9.15 4.96 11.76
C CYS A 315 10.40 4.13 11.43
N GLY A 316 11.03 4.37 10.27
CA GLY A 316 12.19 3.63 9.80
C GLY A 316 13.44 3.91 10.62
N MET A 317 13.76 5.18 10.88
CA MET A 317 14.98 5.56 11.61
C MET A 317 15.01 4.96 13.03
N PRO A 318 13.95 5.11 13.86
CA PRO A 318 13.94 4.47 15.19
C PRO A 318 14.01 2.94 15.14
N SER A 319 13.41 2.31 14.11
CA SER A 319 13.46 0.86 13.95
C SER A 319 14.86 0.36 13.64
N PHE A 320 15.59 1.08 12.78
CA PHE A 320 16.98 0.78 12.45
C PHE A 320 17.90 1.02 13.65
N GLU A 321 17.78 2.14 14.35
CA GLU A 321 18.59 2.44 15.54
C GLU A 321 18.38 1.40 16.66
N ALA A 322 17.14 0.94 16.85
CA ALA A 322 16.85 -0.14 17.78
C ALA A 322 17.53 -1.46 17.38
N ALA A 323 17.69 -1.73 16.08
CA ALA A 323 18.42 -2.90 15.58
C ALA A 323 19.92 -2.78 15.80
N MET A 324 20.51 -1.62 15.50
CA MET A 324 21.92 -1.32 15.79
C MET A 324 22.28 -1.57 17.26
N LEU A 325 21.45 -1.06 18.19
CA LEU A 325 21.67 -1.28 19.62
C LEU A 325 21.63 -2.76 20.03
N ARG A 326 20.86 -3.60 19.33
CA ARG A 326 20.83 -5.05 19.59
C ARG A 326 22.08 -5.73 19.05
N VAL A 327 22.51 -5.37 17.84
CA VAL A 327 23.74 -5.88 17.22
C VAL A 327 24.96 -5.56 18.08
N GLU A 328 25.08 -4.33 18.57
CA GLU A 328 26.18 -3.90 19.46
C GLU A 328 26.20 -4.69 20.79
N ARG A 329 25.04 -4.92 21.40
CA ARG A 329 24.93 -5.71 22.64
C ARG A 329 25.27 -7.18 22.44
N GLY A 330 24.84 -7.76 21.32
CA GLY A 330 25.19 -9.13 20.95
C GLY A 330 26.70 -9.30 20.78
N ALA A 331 27.33 -8.40 20.01
CA ALA A 331 28.78 -8.40 19.80
C ALA A 331 29.57 -8.24 21.11
N GLY A 332 29.12 -7.38 22.04
CA GLY A 332 29.77 -7.21 23.35
C GLY A 332 29.75 -8.47 24.22
N SER A 333 28.67 -9.26 24.17
CA SER A 333 28.54 -10.48 24.97
C SER A 333 29.38 -11.67 24.47
N GLU A 334 29.67 -11.73 23.16
CA GLU A 334 30.57 -12.74 22.58
C GLU A 334 32.05 -12.46 22.90
N VAL A 335 32.43 -11.19 23.10
CA VAL A 335 33.80 -10.79 23.47
C VAL A 335 34.09 -11.08 24.95
N GLU A 336 33.11 -10.89 25.85
CA GLU A 336 33.26 -11.19 27.28
C GLU A 336 33.28 -12.70 27.59
N THR A 337 32.68 -13.54 26.75
CA THR A 337 32.68 -15.00 26.92
C THR A 337 33.90 -15.69 26.29
N ALA A 338 34.66 -14.98 25.47
CA ALA A 338 35.92 -15.43 24.86
C ALA A 338 37.17 -14.94 25.62
N SER A 339 36.99 -14.21 26.73
CA SER A 339 38.04 -13.74 27.65
C SER A 339 38.03 -14.58 28.93
#